data_AF-A0A3R7TVV3-F1
#
_entry.id   AF-A0A3R7TVV3-F1
#
_cell.length_a   1.000
_cell.length_b   1.000
_cell.length_c   1.000
_cell.angle_alpha   90.00
_cell.angle_beta   90.00
_cell.angle_gamma   90.00
#
_symmetry.space_group_name_H-M   'P 1'
#
loop_
_entity.id
_entity.type
_entity.pdbx_description
1 polymer ?
#
loop_
_entity_poly.entity_id
_entity_poly.type
_entity_poly.pdbx_seq_one_letter_code
_entity_poly.pdbx_strand_id
1 'polypeptide(L)'
;MEKIKIDSGQELPFQERVAEAFSELRQLKQQGDTHAFGNHLIAILPEVRSYMTKRFNTALGKGMLPKGKYKIDDFIDQLFLEAFEHFDEVTNKWDLNPWLFKKADMLLDEVIEEEEFDEVFFENIDTYSQLEWKSMEEKFSTDGDGDYVMLEELDDISYHGRDYLLKNIFLDEDKKDLMAKLDRQQERDTIAKHIDLVLYHMSEQMQSIYQLYAEQRFGVREIARIKNIAVEEVQQLLNKAKEHLESSLYYRFLTDNV
;
A
#
# COMPACT_ATOMS: atom_id res chain seq x y z
N MET A 1 -23.94 4.90 43.91
CA MET A 1 -23.88 3.90 42.83
C MET A 1 -23.06 4.50 41.71
N GLU A 2 -21.77 4.23 41.74
CA GLU A 2 -20.83 4.66 40.72
C GLU A 2 -20.79 3.53 39.67
N LYS A 3 -21.27 3.81 38.46
CA LYS A 3 -21.08 2.93 37.30
C LYS A 3 -20.23 3.69 36.31
N ILE A 4 -18.91 3.59 36.48
CA ILE A 4 -17.97 3.74 35.39
C ILE A 4 -17.98 2.40 34.65
N LYS A 5 -18.45 2.41 33.41
CA LYS A 5 -18.13 1.41 32.39
C LYS A 5 -18.58 1.94 31.04
N ILE A 6 -17.62 2.46 30.28
CA ILE A 6 -17.57 2.26 28.83
C ILE A 6 -16.10 2.04 28.50
N ASP A 7 -15.67 0.79 28.66
CA ASP A 7 -14.52 0.26 27.93
C ASP A 7 -15.09 -0.21 26.59
N SER A 8 -15.03 0.66 25.59
CA SER A 8 -15.27 0.29 24.19
C SER A 8 -13.91 -0.03 23.60
N GLY A 9 -13.57 -1.31 23.54
CA GLY A 9 -12.38 -1.83 22.87
C GLY A 9 -12.41 -1.58 21.36
N GLN A 10 -12.27 -0.33 20.95
CA GLN A 10 -11.89 0.04 19.61
C GLN A 10 -10.38 0.25 19.63
N GLU A 11 -9.66 -0.57 18.85
CA GLU A 11 -8.24 -0.31 18.59
C GLU A 11 -8.09 1.10 18.02
N LEU A 12 -7.14 1.86 18.56
CA LEU A 12 -6.83 3.20 18.05
C LEU A 12 -6.46 3.12 16.56
N PRO A 13 -6.80 4.14 15.75
CA PRO A 13 -6.29 4.28 14.39
C PRO A 13 -4.77 4.11 14.35
N PHE A 14 -4.25 3.49 13.29
CA PHE A 14 -2.83 3.14 13.20
C PHE A 14 -1.87 4.31 13.46
N GLN A 15 -2.13 5.46 12.85
CA GLN A 15 -1.33 6.67 13.05
C GLN A 15 -1.28 7.12 14.53
N GLU A 16 -2.37 6.91 15.28
CA GLU A 16 -2.42 7.21 16.72
C GLU A 16 -1.60 6.21 17.53
N ARG A 17 -1.69 4.90 17.21
CA ARG A 17 -0.85 3.86 17.83
C ARG A 17 0.64 4.14 17.65
N VAL A 18 1.04 4.50 16.42
CA VAL A 18 2.43 4.88 16.10
C VAL A 18 2.85 6.12 16.89
N ALA A 19 1.99 7.13 16.97
CA ALA A 19 2.28 8.35 17.72
C ALA A 19 2.40 8.12 19.25
N GLU A 20 1.66 7.16 19.81
CA GLU A 20 1.76 6.79 21.22
C GLU A 20 3.08 6.09 21.55
N ALA A 21 3.54 5.20 20.67
CA ALA A 21 4.82 4.49 20.81
C ALA A 21 6.05 5.40 20.76
N PHE A 22 5.92 6.60 20.20
CA PHE A 22 7.04 7.54 20.00
C PHE A 22 7.87 7.83 21.25
N SER A 23 7.21 8.04 22.40
CA SER A 23 7.93 8.40 23.63
C SER A 23 8.75 7.23 24.18
N GLU A 24 8.22 6.02 24.07
CA GLU A 24 8.90 4.80 24.49
C GLU A 24 10.07 4.48 23.55
N LEU A 25 9.85 4.56 22.24
CA LEU A 25 10.92 4.42 21.24
C LEU A 25 12.06 5.42 21.46
N ARG A 26 11.74 6.69 21.78
CA ARG A 26 12.75 7.71 22.11
C ARG A 26 13.56 7.32 23.34
N GLN A 27 12.90 6.81 24.37
CA GLN A 27 13.57 6.36 25.60
C GLN A 27 14.50 5.17 25.32
N LEU A 28 14.02 4.16 24.58
CA LEU A 28 14.81 2.98 24.21
C LEU A 28 16.03 3.36 23.37
N LYS A 29 15.88 4.31 22.43
CA LYS A 29 16.98 4.88 21.65
C LYS A 29 18.03 5.54 22.54
N GLN A 30 17.62 6.37 23.51
CA GLN A 30 18.54 7.03 24.45
C GLN A 30 19.30 6.04 25.34
N GLN A 31 18.69 4.89 25.64
CA GLN A 31 19.32 3.81 26.41
C GLN A 31 20.28 2.96 25.56
N GLY A 32 20.24 3.11 24.22
CA GLY A 32 21.03 2.31 23.30
C GLY A 32 20.55 0.87 23.17
N ASP A 33 19.33 0.56 23.61
CA ASP A 33 18.78 -0.80 23.56
C ASP A 33 18.13 -1.07 22.19
N THR A 34 18.96 -1.47 21.23
CA THR A 34 18.55 -1.77 19.85
C THR A 34 17.52 -2.89 19.78
N HIS A 35 17.64 -3.91 20.63
CA HIS A 35 16.74 -5.06 20.62
C HIS A 35 15.36 -4.70 21.17
N ALA A 36 15.28 -3.98 22.30
CA ALA A 36 14.00 -3.52 22.83
C ALA A 36 13.34 -2.51 21.88
N PHE A 37 14.12 -1.61 21.28
CA PHE A 37 13.62 -0.68 20.27
C PHE A 37 13.01 -1.42 19.07
N GLY A 38 13.73 -2.38 18.49
CA GLY A 38 13.25 -3.16 17.35
C GLY A 38 11.96 -3.94 17.67
N ASN A 39 11.88 -4.58 18.83
CA ASN A 39 10.67 -5.30 19.25
C ASN A 39 9.46 -4.37 19.42
N HIS A 40 9.67 -3.18 20.01
CA HIS A 40 8.60 -2.20 20.15
C HIS A 40 8.18 -1.63 18.78
N LEU A 41 9.15 -1.46 17.88
CA LEU A 41 8.91 -1.00 16.52
C LEU A 41 8.11 -2.03 15.69
N ILE A 42 8.43 -3.33 15.79
CA ILE A 42 7.69 -4.41 15.13
C ILE A 42 6.20 -4.36 15.45
N ALA A 43 5.84 -4.09 16.71
CA ALA A 43 4.45 -4.03 17.15
C ALA A 43 3.64 -2.91 16.47
N ILE A 44 4.31 -1.85 16.00
CA ILE A 44 3.67 -0.69 15.37
C ILE A 44 3.92 -0.59 13.86
N LEU A 45 4.56 -1.59 13.24
CA LEU A 45 4.89 -1.60 11.81
C LEU A 45 4.08 -2.57 10.91
N PRO A 46 2.95 -3.20 11.29
CA PRO A 46 2.29 -4.14 10.38
C PRO A 46 1.85 -3.50 9.06
N GLU A 47 1.44 -2.23 9.09
CA GLU A 47 1.00 -1.51 7.88
C GLU A 47 2.18 -1.08 6.99
N VAL A 48 3.32 -0.72 7.59
CA VAL A 48 4.55 -0.43 6.84
C VAL A 48 5.11 -1.70 6.20
N ARG A 49 5.12 -2.82 6.93
CA ARG A 49 5.53 -4.13 6.39
C ARG A 49 4.62 -4.50 5.21
N SER A 50 3.30 -4.43 5.38
CA SER A 50 2.35 -4.75 4.30
C SER A 50 2.57 -3.89 3.05
N TYR A 51 2.79 -2.59 3.23
CA TYR A 51 3.09 -1.67 2.14
C TYR A 51 4.41 -2.01 1.42
N MET A 52 5.49 -2.25 2.17
CA MET A 52 6.78 -2.65 1.59
C MET A 52 6.68 -3.97 0.83
N THR A 53 6.01 -4.97 1.41
CA THR A 53 5.81 -6.27 0.75
C THR A 53 5.09 -6.11 -0.59
N LYS A 54 3.99 -5.34 -0.63
CA LYS A 54 3.25 -5.10 -1.89
C LYS A 54 4.11 -4.44 -2.95
N ARG A 55 4.90 -3.42 -2.59
CA ARG A 55 5.82 -2.74 -3.53
C ARG A 55 6.90 -3.70 -4.02
N PHE A 56 7.53 -4.44 -3.12
CA PHE A 56 8.56 -5.43 -3.45
C PHE A 56 8.05 -6.50 -4.42
N ASN A 57 6.88 -7.10 -4.14
CA ASN A 57 6.29 -8.12 -5.01
C ASN A 57 5.86 -7.57 -6.36
N THR A 58 5.36 -6.32 -6.39
CA THR A 58 5.06 -5.63 -7.65
C THR A 58 6.33 -5.49 -8.49
N ALA A 59 7.44 -5.05 -7.88
CA ALA A 59 8.71 -4.87 -8.57
C ALA A 59 9.26 -6.21 -9.11
N LEU A 60 9.18 -7.29 -8.32
CA LEU A 60 9.50 -8.65 -8.78
C LEU A 60 8.61 -9.08 -9.96
N GLY A 61 7.31 -8.83 -9.87
CA GLY A 61 6.35 -9.19 -10.91
C GLY A 61 6.58 -8.46 -12.23
N LYS A 62 6.96 -7.19 -12.15
CA LYS A 62 7.29 -6.34 -13.29
C LYS A 62 8.68 -6.63 -13.87
N GLY A 63 9.46 -7.47 -13.22
CA GLY A 63 10.85 -7.75 -13.61
C GLY A 63 11.83 -6.63 -13.24
N MET A 64 11.39 -5.61 -12.49
CA MET A 64 12.24 -4.53 -11.99
C MET A 64 13.24 -5.03 -10.94
N LEU A 65 12.92 -6.16 -10.28
CA LEU A 65 13.83 -6.88 -9.40
C LEU A 65 14.01 -8.32 -9.89
N PRO A 66 15.24 -8.86 -9.87
CA PRO A 66 15.49 -10.24 -10.22
C PRO A 66 14.98 -11.21 -9.15
N LYS A 67 14.26 -12.24 -9.60
CA LYS A 67 13.69 -13.27 -8.73
C LYS A 67 14.75 -14.01 -7.92
N GLY A 68 14.54 -14.08 -6.61
CA GLY A 68 15.38 -14.82 -5.67
C GLY A 68 16.70 -14.15 -5.29
N LYS A 69 17.04 -12.96 -5.84
CA LYS A 69 18.23 -12.20 -5.43
C LYS A 69 18.02 -11.48 -4.10
N TYR A 70 16.82 -10.97 -3.88
CA TYR A 70 16.43 -10.20 -2.70
C TYR A 70 15.32 -10.90 -1.91
N LYS A 71 15.22 -10.60 -0.62
CA LYS A 71 14.12 -11.02 0.24
C LYS A 71 13.52 -9.82 0.95
N ILE A 72 12.19 -9.80 1.07
CA ILE A 72 11.49 -8.72 1.77
C ILE A 72 11.98 -8.54 3.22
N ASP A 73 12.29 -9.64 3.92
CA ASP A 73 12.76 -9.56 5.31
C ASP A 73 14.10 -8.81 5.43
N ASP A 74 14.98 -8.85 4.41
CA ASP A 74 16.24 -8.09 4.43
C ASP A 74 15.96 -6.57 4.43
N PHE A 75 14.95 -6.11 3.67
CA PHE A 75 14.53 -4.70 3.67
C PHE A 75 13.84 -4.30 4.97
N ILE A 76 13.07 -5.20 5.58
CA ILE A 76 12.42 -4.94 6.88
C ILE A 76 13.47 -4.82 7.98
N ASP A 77 14.47 -5.69 8.00
CA ASP A 77 15.58 -5.62 8.94
C ASP A 77 16.40 -4.34 8.74
N GLN A 78 16.67 -3.95 7.49
CA GLN A 78 17.34 -2.70 7.17
C GLN A 78 16.51 -1.48 7.62
N LEU A 79 15.17 -1.51 7.46
CA LEU A 79 14.30 -0.47 7.96
C LEU A 79 14.41 -0.32 9.49
N PHE A 80 14.56 -1.42 10.24
CA PHE A 80 14.73 -1.34 11.70
C PHE A 80 16.06 -0.68 12.08
N LEU A 81 17.13 -0.99 11.36
CA LEU A 81 18.44 -0.35 11.55
C LEU A 81 18.35 1.15 11.25
N GLU A 82 17.82 1.52 10.09
CA GLU A 82 17.58 2.92 9.70
C GLU A 82 16.71 3.65 10.72
N ALA A 83 15.62 3.02 11.17
CA ALA A 83 14.71 3.57 12.15
C ALA A 83 15.42 3.85 13.48
N PHE A 84 16.29 2.95 13.92
CA PHE A 84 17.08 3.15 15.14
C PHE A 84 18.15 4.21 14.96
N GLU A 85 18.95 4.15 13.90
CA GLU A 85 20.08 5.05 13.66
C GLU A 85 19.64 6.49 13.47
N HIS A 86 18.55 6.69 12.72
CA HIS A 86 18.06 8.00 12.31
C HIS A 86 16.83 8.47 13.09
N PHE A 87 16.44 7.80 14.18
CA PHE A 87 15.25 8.15 14.96
C PHE A 87 15.20 9.63 15.39
N ASP A 88 16.36 10.24 15.65
CA ASP A 88 16.48 11.63 16.09
C ASP A 88 16.03 12.66 15.03
N GLU A 89 15.90 12.26 13.76
CA GLU A 89 15.28 13.06 12.71
C GLU A 89 13.79 13.34 12.99
N VAL A 90 13.13 12.44 13.74
CA VAL A 90 11.73 12.57 14.12
C VAL A 90 11.62 13.40 15.40
N THR A 91 11.32 14.68 15.22
CA THR A 91 11.18 15.61 16.35
C THR A 91 9.79 15.61 16.96
N ASN A 92 8.77 15.28 16.16
CA ASN A 92 7.36 15.27 16.51
C ASN A 92 6.76 13.86 16.31
N LYS A 93 6.01 13.37 17.30
CA LYS A 93 5.37 12.04 17.28
C LYS A 93 4.48 11.79 16.06
N TRP A 94 3.85 12.84 15.52
CA TRP A 94 2.97 12.73 14.36
C TRP A 94 3.72 12.57 13.04
N ASP A 95 5.00 12.93 13.01
CA ASP A 95 5.85 12.73 11.84
C ASP A 95 6.49 11.33 11.83
N LEU A 96 6.40 10.54 12.92
CA LEU A 96 6.97 9.19 12.96
C LEU A 96 6.37 8.29 11.88
N ASN A 97 5.04 8.28 11.76
CA ASN A 97 4.35 7.46 10.78
C ASN A 97 4.79 7.78 9.33
N PRO A 98 4.62 9.00 8.80
CA PRO A 98 5.06 9.31 7.44
C PRO A 98 6.58 9.17 7.25
N TRP A 99 7.40 9.37 8.30
CA TRP A 99 8.85 9.16 8.21
C TRP A 99 9.24 7.69 8.03
N LEU A 100 8.54 6.75 8.69
CA LEU A 100 8.77 5.31 8.51
C LEU A 100 8.43 4.86 7.08
N PHE A 101 7.31 5.32 6.53
CA PHE A 101 6.94 5.06 5.12
C PHE A 101 7.94 5.67 4.15
N LYS A 102 8.48 6.86 4.45
CA LYS A 102 9.53 7.48 3.65
C LYS A 102 10.81 6.63 3.64
N LYS A 103 11.27 6.18 4.80
CA LYS A 103 12.46 5.31 4.91
C LYS A 103 12.25 3.99 4.18
N ALA A 104 11.08 3.38 4.34
CA ALA A 104 10.67 2.19 3.61
C ALA A 104 10.72 2.40 2.08
N ASP A 105 10.21 3.54 1.59
CA ASP A 105 10.25 3.87 0.17
C ASP A 105 11.67 4.03 -0.36
N MET A 106 12.50 4.77 0.36
CA MET A 106 13.89 5.00 -0.03
C MET A 106 14.68 3.69 -0.17
N LEU A 107 14.48 2.74 0.76
CA LEU A 107 15.18 1.45 0.73
C LEU A 107 14.82 0.61 -0.51
N LEU A 108 13.55 0.63 -0.92
CA LEU A 108 13.12 -0.10 -2.12
C LEU A 108 13.51 0.64 -3.39
N ASP A 109 13.36 1.97 -3.41
CA ASP A 109 13.66 2.80 -4.58
C ASP A 109 15.15 2.73 -4.94
N GLU A 110 16.05 2.75 -3.94
CA GLU A 110 17.49 2.64 -4.17
C GLU A 110 17.85 1.36 -4.93
N VAL A 111 17.26 0.22 -4.55
CA VAL A 111 17.53 -1.07 -5.20
C VAL A 111 16.83 -1.16 -6.56
N ILE A 112 15.58 -0.70 -6.66
CA ILE A 112 14.85 -0.72 -7.93
C ILE A 112 15.54 0.17 -8.96
N GLU A 113 15.98 1.38 -8.60
CA GLU A 113 16.71 2.28 -9.48
C GLU A 113 18.06 1.70 -9.92
N GLU A 114 18.78 1.01 -9.02
CA GLU A 114 20.02 0.32 -9.35
C GLU A 114 19.80 -0.77 -10.41
N GLU A 115 18.75 -1.59 -10.26
CA GLU A 115 18.44 -2.67 -11.21
C GLU A 115 17.76 -2.16 -12.51
N GLU A 116 16.88 -1.16 -12.45
CA GLU A 116 16.22 -0.56 -13.64
C GLU A 116 17.21 0.21 -14.52
N PHE A 117 18.27 0.80 -13.94
CA PHE A 117 19.35 1.40 -14.72
C PHE A 117 20.08 0.35 -15.58
N ASP A 118 20.13 -0.90 -15.11
CA ASP A 118 20.70 -2.03 -15.85
C ASP A 118 19.69 -2.64 -16.85
N GLU A 119 18.38 -2.48 -16.63
CA GLU A 119 17.29 -3.02 -17.47
C GLU A 119 16.29 -1.95 -17.92
N VAL A 120 16.64 -1.10 -18.88
CA VAL A 120 15.74 -0.05 -19.41
C VAL A 120 14.49 -0.67 -20.08
N PHE A 121 13.32 -0.58 -19.45
CA PHE A 121 12.03 -0.77 -20.14
C PHE A 121 10.85 -0.05 -19.45
N PHE A 122 10.05 0.68 -20.24
CA PHE A 122 8.64 0.96 -19.94
C PHE A 122 7.82 0.95 -21.23
N GLU A 123 6.67 0.26 -21.21
CA GLU A 123 5.62 0.39 -22.22
C GLU A 123 4.29 0.86 -21.60
N ASN A 124 3.55 1.63 -22.40
CA ASN A 124 2.33 2.35 -22.05
C ASN A 124 1.13 1.41 -21.77
N ILE A 125 0.51 1.61 -20.61
CA ILE A 125 -0.68 0.89 -20.13
C ILE A 125 -2.00 1.42 -20.73
N ASP A 126 -1.96 2.56 -21.44
CA ASP A 126 -3.14 3.25 -21.98
C ASP A 126 -3.82 2.54 -23.19
N THR A 127 -3.39 1.32 -23.56
CA THR A 127 -3.81 0.66 -24.82
C THR A 127 -4.40 -0.74 -24.69
N TYR A 128 -4.71 -1.23 -23.49
CA TYR A 128 -5.19 -2.61 -23.35
C TYR A 128 -6.67 -2.82 -23.74
N SER A 129 -6.89 -3.75 -24.66
CA SER A 129 -8.20 -4.26 -25.09
C SER A 129 -8.78 -5.31 -24.12
N GLN A 130 -10.10 -5.54 -24.13
CA GLN A 130 -10.79 -6.54 -23.29
C GLN A 130 -10.20 -7.97 -23.39
N LEU A 131 -9.61 -8.32 -24.53
CA LEU A 131 -8.99 -9.63 -24.74
C LEU A 131 -7.62 -9.74 -24.05
N GLU A 132 -6.85 -8.65 -24.03
CA GLU A 132 -5.57 -8.57 -23.32
C GLU A 132 -5.81 -8.60 -21.80
N TRP A 133 -6.87 -7.95 -21.32
CA TRP A 133 -7.29 -8.03 -19.90
C TRP A 133 -7.61 -9.46 -19.43
N LYS A 134 -8.26 -10.28 -20.26
CA LYS A 134 -8.49 -11.71 -19.93
C LYS A 134 -7.22 -12.53 -19.90
N SER A 135 -6.24 -12.20 -20.74
CA SER A 135 -4.92 -12.84 -20.72
C SER A 135 -4.08 -12.39 -19.51
N MET A 136 -4.31 -11.18 -19.00
CA MET A 136 -3.64 -10.65 -17.80
C MET A 136 -4.09 -11.36 -16.50
N GLU A 137 -5.34 -11.85 -16.44
CA GLU A 137 -5.86 -12.65 -15.32
C GLU A 137 -5.17 -14.03 -15.21
N GLU A 138 -4.61 -14.58 -16.29
CA GLU A 138 -3.95 -15.90 -16.30
C GLU A 138 -2.62 -15.94 -15.52
N LYS A 139 -2.03 -14.77 -15.19
CA LYS A 139 -0.78 -14.66 -14.41
C LYS A 139 -0.99 -14.66 -12.90
N PHE A 140 -2.22 -14.52 -12.45
CA PHE A 140 -2.59 -14.56 -11.04
C PHE A 140 -3.19 -15.94 -10.70
N SER A 141 -2.84 -16.47 -9.54
CA SER A 141 -3.49 -17.65 -8.97
C SER A 141 -4.46 -17.22 -7.87
N THR A 142 -5.37 -18.12 -7.52
CA THR A 142 -6.22 -17.96 -6.35
C THR A 142 -5.59 -18.76 -5.20
N ASP A 143 -5.41 -18.18 -4.01
CA ASP A 143 -5.01 -18.96 -2.82
C ASP A 143 -6.14 -19.86 -2.30
N GLY A 144 -5.89 -20.56 -1.20
CA GLY A 144 -6.85 -21.47 -0.57
C GLY A 144 -8.11 -20.80 -0.02
N ASP A 145 -8.08 -19.49 0.22
CA ASP A 145 -9.20 -18.70 0.74
C ASP A 145 -9.92 -17.89 -0.35
N GLY A 146 -9.36 -17.87 -1.56
CA GLY A 146 -10.01 -17.29 -2.72
C GLY A 146 -9.37 -15.99 -3.20
N ASP A 147 -8.28 -15.48 -2.65
CA ASP A 147 -7.67 -14.19 -3.03
C ASP A 147 -6.72 -14.34 -4.24
N TYR A 148 -6.68 -13.32 -5.13
CA TYR A 148 -5.67 -13.32 -6.21
C TYR A 148 -4.31 -12.98 -5.61
N VAL A 149 -3.43 -13.95 -5.70
CA VAL A 149 -2.02 -13.81 -5.38
C VAL A 149 -1.25 -14.09 -6.66
N MET A 150 -0.20 -13.32 -6.88
CA MET A 150 0.82 -13.76 -7.84
C MET A 150 1.24 -15.18 -7.43
N LEU A 151 1.59 -16.06 -8.37
CA LEU A 151 2.03 -17.43 -8.04
C LEU A 151 3.15 -17.48 -6.99
N GLU A 152 3.85 -16.37 -6.80
CA GLU A 152 4.96 -16.15 -5.88
C GLU A 152 4.52 -15.68 -4.47
N GLU A 153 3.25 -15.31 -4.29
CA GLU A 153 2.68 -14.74 -3.05
C GLU A 153 1.79 -15.73 -2.27
N LEU A 154 1.65 -16.99 -2.72
CA LEU A 154 0.80 -18.01 -2.10
C LEU A 154 1.10 -18.30 -0.60
N ASP A 155 2.22 -17.80 -0.08
CA ASP A 155 2.68 -18.03 1.30
C ASP A 155 2.49 -16.82 2.26
N ASP A 156 1.95 -15.66 1.83
CA ASP A 156 1.82 -14.47 2.69
C ASP A 156 0.38 -14.23 3.21
N ILE A 157 0.25 -14.18 4.53
CA ILE A 157 -1.02 -14.21 5.29
C ILE A 157 -1.60 -12.82 5.62
N SER A 158 -1.04 -11.72 5.11
CA SER A 158 -1.40 -10.36 5.57
C SER A 158 -2.67 -9.74 4.95
N TYR A 159 -3.54 -10.50 4.28
CA TYR A 159 -4.53 -9.98 3.31
C TYR A 159 -5.92 -9.58 3.85
N HIS A 160 -6.10 -9.31 5.15
CA HIS A 160 -7.45 -9.08 5.69
C HIS A 160 -7.77 -7.61 6.04
N GLY A 161 -8.76 -7.03 5.34
CA GLY A 161 -9.50 -5.82 5.77
C GLY A 161 -9.67 -4.72 4.71
N ARG A 162 -10.62 -4.87 3.77
CA ARG A 162 -10.73 -3.97 2.58
C ARG A 162 -12.10 -3.29 2.34
N ASP A 163 -12.88 -3.02 3.38
CA ASP A 163 -14.20 -2.36 3.24
C ASP A 163 -14.16 -0.88 2.75
N TYR A 164 -12.97 -0.27 2.59
CA TYR A 164 -12.82 1.16 2.31
C TYR A 164 -12.41 1.52 0.88
N LEU A 165 -12.04 0.55 0.03
CA LEU A 165 -11.44 0.82 -1.28
C LEU A 165 -12.39 1.54 -2.26
N LEU A 166 -13.65 1.12 -2.34
CA LEU A 166 -14.61 1.69 -3.29
C LEU A 166 -14.96 3.16 -3.02
N LYS A 167 -14.94 3.58 -1.74
CA LYS A 167 -15.23 4.97 -1.35
C LYS A 167 -14.15 5.95 -1.79
N ASN A 168 -12.92 5.46 -1.96
CA ASN A 168 -11.79 6.30 -2.35
C ASN A 168 -11.67 6.47 -3.87
N ILE A 169 -12.38 5.65 -4.66
CA ILE A 169 -12.38 5.66 -6.12
C ILE A 169 -13.46 6.61 -6.66
N PHE A 170 -14.68 6.58 -6.11
CA PHE A 170 -15.80 7.39 -6.60
C PHE A 170 -15.94 8.69 -5.81
N LEU A 171 -15.60 9.82 -6.45
CA LEU A 171 -15.67 11.16 -5.84
C LEU A 171 -16.98 11.92 -6.13
N ASP A 172 -17.79 11.48 -7.10
CA ASP A 172 -19.01 12.18 -7.54
C ASP A 172 -20.30 11.59 -6.96
N GLU A 173 -21.21 12.45 -6.47
CA GLU A 173 -22.53 12.05 -5.97
C GLU A 173 -23.42 11.40 -7.06
N ASP A 174 -23.19 11.74 -8.33
CA ASP A 174 -23.93 11.22 -9.49
C ASP A 174 -23.67 9.73 -9.76
N LYS A 175 -22.71 9.13 -9.02
CA LYS A 175 -22.31 7.72 -9.17
C LYS A 175 -22.67 6.87 -7.94
N LYS A 176 -23.56 7.37 -7.05
CA LYS A 176 -24.10 6.57 -5.92
C LYS A 176 -24.79 5.28 -6.37
N ASP A 177 -25.42 5.28 -7.55
CA ASP A 177 -26.03 4.09 -8.15
C ASP A 177 -25.00 3.03 -8.57
N LEU A 178 -23.78 3.46 -8.94
CA LEU A 178 -22.64 2.59 -9.26
C LEU A 178 -22.11 1.93 -7.98
N MET A 179 -21.94 2.70 -6.90
CA MET A 179 -21.60 2.15 -5.58
C MET A 179 -22.65 1.15 -5.10
N ALA A 180 -23.95 1.48 -5.21
CA ALA A 180 -25.03 0.61 -4.74
C ALA A 180 -25.15 -0.72 -5.52
N LYS A 181 -24.74 -0.76 -6.79
CA LYS A 181 -24.70 -1.99 -7.59
C LYS A 181 -23.52 -2.89 -7.18
N LEU A 182 -22.35 -2.30 -6.95
CA LEU A 182 -21.12 -2.99 -6.54
C LEU A 182 -21.12 -3.45 -5.07
N ASP A 183 -21.96 -2.84 -4.22
CA ASP A 183 -22.01 -3.15 -2.77
C ASP A 183 -22.78 -4.44 -2.42
N ARG A 184 -23.24 -5.21 -3.43
CA ARG A 184 -23.82 -6.54 -3.19
C ARG A 184 -22.72 -7.49 -2.73
N GLN A 185 -22.89 -8.10 -1.55
CA GLN A 185 -21.87 -8.92 -0.89
C GLN A 185 -21.21 -10.00 -1.76
N GLN A 186 -21.86 -10.52 -2.80
CA GLN A 186 -21.30 -11.54 -3.70
C GLN A 186 -20.21 -11.03 -4.66
N GLU A 187 -19.99 -9.71 -4.78
CA GLU A 187 -19.03 -9.14 -5.75
C GLU A 187 -17.81 -8.47 -5.09
N ARG A 188 -17.77 -8.33 -3.76
CA ARG A 188 -16.73 -7.56 -3.05
C ARG A 188 -15.32 -8.09 -3.29
N ASP A 189 -15.13 -9.40 -3.19
CA ASP A 189 -13.81 -10.01 -3.39
C ASP A 189 -13.39 -9.89 -4.86
N THR A 190 -14.33 -10.08 -5.80
CA THR A 190 -14.10 -9.91 -7.25
C THR A 190 -13.72 -8.47 -7.60
N ILE A 191 -14.29 -7.48 -6.91
CA ILE A 191 -13.97 -6.07 -7.09
C ILE A 191 -12.61 -5.74 -6.50
N ALA A 192 -12.31 -6.19 -5.27
CA ALA A 192 -11.01 -5.98 -4.63
C ALA A 192 -9.88 -6.55 -5.50
N LYS A 193 -10.07 -7.78 -5.98
CA LYS A 193 -9.22 -8.46 -6.96
C LYS A 193 -9.00 -7.64 -8.23
N HIS A 194 -10.06 -7.06 -8.78
CA HIS A 194 -9.94 -6.24 -9.97
C HIS A 194 -9.18 -4.94 -9.69
N ILE A 195 -9.37 -4.33 -8.53
CA ILE A 195 -8.61 -3.15 -8.10
C ILE A 195 -7.12 -3.49 -8.01
N ASP A 196 -6.75 -4.61 -7.38
CA ASP A 196 -5.35 -5.05 -7.27
C ASP A 196 -4.72 -5.26 -8.65
N LEU A 197 -5.46 -5.90 -9.57
CA LEU A 197 -5.02 -6.09 -10.96
C LEU A 197 -4.75 -4.76 -11.67
N VAL A 198 -5.67 -3.80 -11.54
CA VAL A 198 -5.53 -2.48 -12.18
C VAL A 198 -4.37 -1.71 -11.57
N LEU A 199 -4.21 -1.74 -10.24
CA LEU A 199 -3.10 -1.11 -9.53
C LEU A 199 -1.76 -1.70 -9.95
N TYR A 200 -1.64 -3.02 -10.05
CA TYR A 200 -0.43 -3.70 -10.49
C TYR A 200 0.00 -3.20 -11.88
N HIS A 201 -0.94 -2.93 -12.78
CA HIS A 201 -0.61 -2.45 -14.11
C HIS A 201 -0.37 -0.94 -14.18
N MET A 202 -0.48 -0.16 -13.11
CA MET A 202 -0.08 1.25 -13.15
C MET A 202 1.46 1.40 -13.15
N SER A 203 1.96 2.58 -13.54
CA SER A 203 3.35 2.93 -13.23
C SER A 203 3.59 2.82 -11.72
N GLU A 204 4.79 2.42 -11.29
CA GLU A 204 5.17 2.27 -9.88
C GLU A 204 4.74 3.49 -9.05
N GLN A 205 5.09 4.70 -9.49
CA GLN A 205 4.80 5.93 -8.76
C GLN A 205 3.29 6.15 -8.54
N MET A 206 2.48 5.88 -9.57
CA MET A 206 1.02 6.04 -9.48
C MET A 206 0.39 5.00 -8.54
N GLN A 207 0.86 3.75 -8.61
CA GLN A 207 0.41 2.67 -7.73
C GLN A 207 0.73 2.98 -6.26
N SER A 208 1.98 3.33 -5.95
CA SER A 208 2.41 3.61 -4.57
C SER A 208 1.72 4.85 -3.99
N ILE A 209 1.52 5.90 -4.78
CA ILE A 209 0.72 7.08 -4.37
C ILE A 209 -0.72 6.69 -4.02
N TYR A 210 -1.36 5.85 -4.85
CA TYR A 210 -2.73 5.42 -4.56
C TYR A 210 -2.80 4.56 -3.29
N GLN A 211 -1.85 3.64 -3.07
CA GLN A 211 -1.80 2.82 -1.85
C GLN A 211 -1.59 3.67 -0.59
N LEU A 212 -0.65 4.62 -0.62
CA LEU A 212 -0.44 5.56 0.49
C LEU A 212 -1.70 6.39 0.81
N TYR A 213 -2.47 6.78 -0.21
CA TYR A 213 -3.72 7.52 -0.04
C TYR A 213 -4.87 6.64 0.46
N ALA A 214 -5.15 5.54 -0.23
CA ALA A 214 -6.38 4.77 -0.07
C ALA A 214 -6.28 3.74 1.07
N GLU A 215 -5.11 3.14 1.26
CA GLU A 215 -4.88 2.12 2.29
C GLU A 215 -4.33 2.74 3.56
N GLN A 216 -3.30 3.59 3.42
CA GLN A 216 -2.57 4.18 4.56
C GLN A 216 -3.15 5.53 5.01
N ARG A 217 -4.15 6.05 4.29
CA ARG A 217 -4.91 7.27 4.62
C ARG A 217 -4.08 8.55 4.74
N PHE A 218 -2.91 8.59 4.09
CA PHE A 218 -2.09 9.81 4.06
C PHE A 218 -2.75 10.89 3.20
N GLY A 219 -2.61 12.14 3.65
CA GLY A 219 -2.99 13.30 2.85
C GLY A 219 -1.99 13.57 1.72
N VAL A 220 -2.41 14.29 0.68
CA VAL A 220 -1.58 14.61 -0.51
C VAL A 220 -0.23 15.26 -0.13
N ARG A 221 -0.21 16.12 0.89
CA ARG A 221 1.02 16.75 1.38
C ARG A 221 1.95 15.78 2.12
N GLU A 222 1.40 14.79 2.81
CA GLU A 222 2.18 13.75 3.47
C GLU A 222 2.79 12.81 2.43
N ILE A 223 1.99 12.39 1.45
CA ILE A 223 2.45 11.58 0.32
C ILE A 223 3.56 12.31 -0.44
N ALA A 224 3.42 13.61 -0.70
CA ALA A 224 4.47 14.40 -1.35
C ALA A 224 5.80 14.39 -0.56
N ARG A 225 5.73 14.41 0.78
CA ARG A 225 6.92 14.31 1.65
C ARG A 225 7.53 12.91 1.63
N ILE A 226 6.69 11.87 1.59
CA ILE A 226 7.11 10.46 1.51
C ILE A 226 7.80 10.20 0.18
N LYS A 227 7.14 10.53 -0.94
CA LYS A 227 7.61 10.31 -2.31
C LYS A 227 8.65 11.33 -2.80
N ASN A 228 8.90 12.39 -2.04
CA ASN A 228 9.83 13.45 -2.40
C ASN A 228 9.56 14.12 -3.77
N ILE A 229 8.27 14.33 -4.10
CA ILE A 229 7.81 14.98 -5.34
C ILE A 229 6.88 16.16 -5.03
N ALA A 230 6.49 16.92 -6.06
CA ALA A 230 5.61 18.07 -5.88
C ALA A 230 4.19 17.66 -5.44
N VAL A 231 3.53 18.48 -4.62
CA VAL A 231 2.15 18.24 -4.16
C VAL A 231 1.18 18.19 -5.35
N GLU A 232 1.41 19.04 -6.35
CA GLU A 232 0.64 19.09 -7.59
C GLU A 232 0.79 17.80 -8.40
N GLU A 233 1.99 17.22 -8.40
CA GLU A 233 2.28 15.96 -9.09
C GLU A 233 1.60 14.78 -8.40
N VAL A 234 1.64 14.70 -7.07
CA VAL A 234 0.87 13.72 -6.30
C VAL A 234 -0.62 13.82 -6.62
N GLN A 235 -1.16 15.04 -6.67
CA GLN A 235 -2.58 15.25 -6.98
C GLN A 235 -2.94 14.77 -8.39
N GLN A 236 -2.08 15.04 -9.38
CA GLN A 236 -2.28 14.58 -10.76
C GLN A 236 -2.23 13.06 -10.87
N LEU A 237 -1.21 12.42 -10.29
CA LEU A 237 -1.06 10.96 -10.31
C LEU A 237 -2.21 10.26 -9.56
N LEU A 238 -2.61 10.80 -8.41
CA LEU A 238 -3.74 10.26 -7.64
C LEU A 238 -5.07 10.37 -8.41
N ASN A 239 -5.31 11.49 -9.11
CA ASN A 239 -6.52 11.64 -9.93
C ASN A 239 -6.53 10.65 -11.09
N LYS A 240 -5.41 10.50 -11.81
CA LYS A 240 -5.27 9.51 -12.88
C LYS A 240 -5.51 8.08 -12.37
N ALA A 241 -4.93 7.72 -11.22
CA ALA A 241 -5.14 6.41 -10.61
C ALA A 241 -6.63 6.12 -10.36
N LYS A 242 -7.35 7.11 -9.81
CA LYS A 242 -8.80 7.01 -9.57
C LYS A 242 -9.58 6.89 -10.88
N GLU A 243 -9.24 7.66 -11.91
CA GLU A 243 -9.87 7.60 -13.23
C GLU A 243 -9.67 6.24 -13.91
N HIS A 244 -8.47 5.64 -13.83
CA HIS A 244 -8.19 4.30 -14.34
C HIS A 244 -9.01 3.23 -13.60
N LEU A 245 -9.03 3.28 -12.26
CA LEU A 245 -9.81 2.34 -11.45
C LEU A 245 -11.30 2.45 -11.72
N GLU A 246 -11.82 3.67 -11.78
CA GLU A 246 -13.22 3.95 -12.08
C GLU A 246 -13.60 3.41 -13.47
N SER A 247 -12.81 3.74 -14.49
CA SER A 247 -13.07 3.29 -15.87
C SER A 247 -13.04 1.78 -15.95
N SER A 248 -12.05 1.15 -15.31
CA SER A 248 -11.89 -0.31 -15.33
C SER A 248 -13.06 -1.03 -14.64
N LEU A 249 -13.49 -0.54 -13.46
CA LEU A 249 -14.66 -1.06 -12.76
C LEU A 249 -15.94 -0.90 -13.59
N TYR A 250 -16.11 0.27 -14.22
CA TYR A 250 -17.24 0.53 -15.11
C TYR A 250 -17.28 -0.45 -16.28
N TYR A 251 -16.17 -0.63 -17.00
CA TYR A 251 -16.11 -1.56 -18.12
C TYR A 251 -16.38 -3.00 -17.67
N ARG A 252 -15.72 -3.46 -16.62
CA ARG A 252 -15.80 -4.87 -16.20
C ARG A 252 -17.17 -5.27 -15.65
N PHE A 253 -17.80 -4.41 -14.84
CA PHE A 253 -18.99 -4.81 -14.09
C PHE A 253 -20.28 -4.20 -14.61
N LEU A 254 -20.21 -3.22 -15.52
CA LEU A 254 -21.40 -2.52 -16.01
C LEU A 254 -21.59 -2.52 -17.53
N THR A 255 -20.61 -2.95 -18.34
CA THR A 255 -20.80 -3.02 -19.80
C THR A 255 -21.40 -4.34 -20.31
N ASP A 256 -21.74 -5.29 -19.44
CA ASP A 256 -22.50 -6.50 -19.79
C ASP A 256 -24.02 -6.24 -19.94
N ASN A 257 -24.38 -5.28 -20.81
CA ASN A 257 -25.73 -5.13 -21.39
C ASN A 257 -25.65 -4.50 -22.79
N VAL A 258 -24.96 -5.14 -23.73
CA VAL A 258 -25.24 -5.03 -25.17
C VAL A 258 -25.07 -6.39 -25.83
#